data_AF-A0A7V9RPB6-F1
#
_entry.id   AF-A0A7V9RPB6-F1
#
_cell.length_a   1.000
_cell.length_b   1.000
_cell.length_c   1.000
_cell.angle_alpha   90.00
_cell.angle_beta   90.00
_cell.angle_gamma   90.00
#
_symmetry.space_group_name_H-M   'P 1'
#
loop_
_entity.id
_entity.type
_entity.pdbx_description
1 polymer ?
#
loop_
_entity_poly.entity_id
_entity_poly.type
_entity_poly.pdbx_seq_one_letter_code
_entity_poly.pdbx_strand_id
1 'polypeptide(L)'
;FLPWSPFGGISKAGDLGSSFAPYAEIASQYGVSPQQVCLAWLLAKGGHVVPIPGASRPETITDSAQAGGLQLTDEELARLDAA
;
A
#
# COMPACT_ATOMS: atom_id res chain seq x y z
N PHE A 1 -16.21 2.08 -1.84
CA PHE A 1 -15.59 1.18 -2.83
C PHE A 1 -14.68 0.22 -2.10
N LEU A 2 -14.73 -1.08 -2.42
CA LEU A 2 -13.95 -2.12 -1.73
C LEU A 2 -13.00 -2.77 -2.75
N PRO A 3 -11.77 -2.25 -2.90
CA PRO A 3 -10.81 -2.88 -3.80
C PRO A 3 -10.42 -4.25 -3.25
N TRP A 4 -10.78 -5.29 -3.99
CA TRP A 4 -10.33 -6.66 -3.71
C TRP A 4 -8.98 -6.91 -4.37
N SER A 5 -8.10 -7.63 -3.68
CA SER A 5 -6.73 -7.92 -4.14
C SER A 5 -5.93 -6.66 -4.50
N PRO A 6 -5.76 -5.70 -3.57
CA PRO A 6 -5.11 -4.41 -3.85
C PRO A 6 -3.67 -4.54 -4.38
N PHE A 7 -2.99 -5.66 -4.11
CA PHE A 7 -1.63 -5.92 -4.56
C PHE A 7 -1.54 -6.73 -5.87
N GLY A 8 -2.65 -6.89 -6.60
CA GLY A 8 -2.69 -7.71 -7.82
C GLY A 8 -2.80 -9.22 -7.58
N GLY A 9 -3.22 -9.61 -6.37
CA GLY A 9 -3.43 -11.00 -5.95
C GLY A 9 -2.27 -11.57 -5.12
N ILE A 10 -2.50 -12.74 -4.50
CA ILE A 10 -1.55 -13.33 -3.53
C ILE A 10 -0.20 -13.68 -4.15
N SER A 11 -0.16 -14.05 -5.43
CA SER A 11 1.07 -14.40 -6.14
C SER A 11 1.93 -13.19 -6.51
N LYS A 12 1.34 -12.00 -6.63
CA LYS A 12 2.05 -10.77 -7.03
C LYS A 12 2.33 -9.83 -5.86
N ALA A 13 1.74 -10.09 -4.69
CA ALA A 13 1.84 -9.20 -3.55
C ALA A 13 3.30 -8.92 -3.14
N GLY A 14 4.20 -9.90 -3.28
CA GLY A 14 5.63 -9.74 -2.97
C GLY A 14 6.39 -8.84 -3.95
N ASP A 15 5.90 -8.69 -5.18
CA ASP A 15 6.60 -8.00 -6.26
C ASP A 15 6.27 -6.51 -6.34
N LEU A 16 5.41 -5.99 -5.46
CA LEU A 16 4.93 -4.60 -5.53
C LEU A 16 6.09 -3.59 -5.56
N GLY A 17 7.08 -3.75 -4.68
CA GLY A 17 8.23 -2.85 -4.61
C GLY A 17 9.19 -2.97 -5.80
N SER A 18 9.33 -4.17 -6.39
CA SER A 18 10.18 -4.37 -7.57
C SER A 18 9.48 -3.97 -8.87
N SER A 19 8.15 -4.04 -8.91
CA SER A 19 7.34 -3.73 -10.08
C SER A 19 7.02 -2.25 -10.20
N PHE A 20 6.91 -1.53 -9.07
CA PHE A 20 6.55 -0.12 -9.04
C PHE A 20 7.52 0.66 -8.14
N ALA A 21 8.53 1.26 -8.77
CA ALA A 21 9.60 1.99 -8.07
C ALA A 21 9.10 3.07 -7.08
N PRO A 22 8.07 3.89 -7.38
CA PRO A 22 7.59 4.90 -6.44
C PRO A 22 7.14 4.33 -5.09
N TYR A 23 6.53 3.15 -5.07
CA TYR A 23 6.09 2.49 -3.82
C TYR A 23 7.30 2.05 -2.99
N ALA A 24 8.35 1.51 -3.62
CA ALA A 24 9.57 1.12 -2.92
C ALA A 24 10.36 2.32 -2.39
N GLU A 25 10.47 3.39 -3.17
CA GLU A 25 11.20 4.60 -2.78
C GLU A 25 10.54 5.29 -1.58
N ILE A 26 9.22 5.49 -1.63
CA ILE A 26 8.47 6.10 -0.53
C ILE A 26 8.51 5.18 0.69
N ALA A 27 8.34 3.87 0.52
CA ALA A 27 8.44 2.90 1.61
C ALA A 27 9.80 2.99 2.34
N SER A 28 10.88 3.14 1.58
CA SER A 28 12.23 3.34 2.13
C SER A 28 12.37 4.64 2.94
N GLN A 29 11.69 5.71 2.56
CA GLN A 29 11.73 7.00 3.27
C GLN A 29 11.05 6.91 4.64
N TYR A 30 9.95 6.17 4.71
CA TYR A 30 9.18 5.96 5.94
C TYR A 30 9.65 4.74 6.78
N GLY A 31 10.52 3.89 6.23
CA GLY A 31 10.97 2.67 6.90
C GLY A 31 9.86 1.61 7.03
N VAL A 32 8.95 1.56 6.05
CA VAL A 32 7.76 0.69 6.01
C VAL A 32 7.80 -0.24 4.80
N SER A 33 6.83 -1.13 4.65
CA SER A 33 6.72 -1.96 3.44
C SER A 33 6.10 -1.20 2.26
N PRO A 34 6.41 -1.58 1.00
CA PRO A 34 5.69 -1.08 -0.18
C PRO A 34 4.17 -1.33 -0.11
N GLN A 35 3.77 -2.42 0.53
CA GLN A 35 2.37 -2.81 0.72
C GLN A 35 1.66 -1.84 1.67
N GLN A 36 2.31 -1.38 2.73
CA GLN A 36 1.79 -0.32 3.60
C GLN A 36 1.56 0.98 2.82
N VAL A 37 2.51 1.37 1.96
CA VAL A 37 2.37 2.56 1.11
C VAL A 37 1.17 2.43 0.17
N CYS A 38 0.99 1.27 -0.47
CA CYS A 38 -0.15 1.02 -1.34
C CYS A 38 -1.49 1.08 -0.60
N LEU A 39 -1.58 0.49 0.59
CA LEU A 39 -2.79 0.57 1.40
C LEU A 39 -3.07 1.99 1.89
N ALA A 40 -2.06 2.74 2.32
CA ALA A 40 -2.19 4.13 2.72
C ALA A 40 -2.67 5.02 1.56
N TRP A 41 -2.10 4.82 0.37
CA TRP A 41 -2.54 5.48 -0.86
C TRP A 41 -4.01 5.18 -1.18
N LEU A 42 -4.44 3.90 -1.12
CA LEU A 42 -5.85 3.53 -1.32
C LEU A 42 -6.79 4.19 -0.31
N LEU A 43 -6.40 4.21 0.97
CA LEU A 43 -7.17 4.86 2.04
C LEU A 43 -7.29 6.38 1.81
N ALA A 44 -6.25 7.02 1.27
CA ALA A 44 -6.24 8.45 0.94
C ALA A 44 -7.17 8.82 -0.23
N LYS A 45 -7.59 7.86 -1.09
CA LYS A 45 -8.54 8.11 -2.18
C LYS A 45 -9.95 8.47 -1.69
N GLY A 46 -10.23 8.32 -0.40
CA GLY A 46 -11.41 8.87 0.26
C GLY A 46 -11.92 7.96 1.38
N GLY A 47 -12.60 8.54 2.38
CA GLY A 47 -13.07 7.81 3.58
C GLY A 47 -14.09 6.70 3.35
N HIS A 48 -14.52 6.47 2.11
CA HIS A 48 -15.40 5.37 1.70
C HIS A 48 -14.64 4.23 1.00
N VAL A 49 -13.31 4.34 0.89
CA VAL A 49 -12.42 3.31 0.35
C VAL A 49 -11.87 2.49 1.51
N VAL A 50 -12.18 1.20 1.53
CA VAL A 50 -11.67 0.26 2.55
C VAL A 50 -11.01 -0.90 1.81
N PRO A 51 -9.67 -0.89 1.69
CA PRO A 51 -8.96 -1.97 1.01
C PRO A 51 -9.02 -3.27 1.83
N ILE A 52 -9.15 -4.40 1.12
CA ILE A 52 -9.20 -5.73 1.73
C ILE A 52 -7.95 -6.50 1.28
N PRO A 53 -6.80 -6.33 1.96
CA PRO A 53 -5.61 -7.08 1.65
C PRO A 53 -5.79 -8.55 2.05
N GLY A 54 -5.42 -9.46 1.15
CA GLY A 54 -5.26 -10.87 1.50
C GLY A 54 -3.95 -11.06 2.26
N ALA A 55 -4.01 -11.66 3.46
CA ALA A 55 -2.83 -11.97 4.26
C ALA A 55 -3.04 -13.31 4.99
N SER A 56 -2.03 -14.18 4.97
CA SER A 56 -2.05 -15.50 5.61
C SER A 56 -0.97 -15.65 6.70
N ARG A 57 -0.11 -14.65 6.85
CA ARG A 57 1.02 -14.61 7.78
C ARG A 57 0.83 -13.50 8.80
N PRO A 58 0.97 -13.76 10.12
CA PRO A 58 0.79 -12.75 11.18
C PRO A 58 1.58 -11.44 10.97
N GLU A 59 2.80 -11.55 10.46
CA GLU A 59 3.67 -10.43 10.15
C GLU A 59 3.06 -9.53 9.07
N THR A 60 2.51 -10.10 7.99
CA THR A 60 1.88 -9.32 6.90
C THR A 60 0.52 -8.74 7.28
N ILE A 61 -0.19 -9.39 8.22
CA ILE A 61 -1.42 -8.85 8.81
C ILE A 61 -1.08 -7.61 9.63
N THR A 62 -0.06 -7.71 10.48
CA THR A 62 0.40 -6.61 11.33
C THR A 62 0.87 -5.44 10.47
N ASP A 63 1.71 -5.71 9.47
CA ASP A 63 2.19 -4.73 8.49
C ASP A 63 1.02 -3.99 7.82
N SER A 64 0.06 -4.73 7.25
CA SER A 64 -1.11 -4.14 6.58
C SER A 64 -1.95 -3.27 7.53
N ALA A 65 -2.11 -3.68 8.79
CA ALA A 65 -2.89 -2.94 9.78
C ALA A 65 -2.25 -1.59 10.15
N GLN A 66 -0.92 -1.46 10.04
CA GLN A 66 -0.22 -0.21 10.31
C GLN A 66 -0.37 0.83 9.20
N ALA A 67 -0.86 0.45 8.00
CA ALA A 67 -1.01 1.37 6.88
C ALA A 67 -1.95 2.56 7.18
N GLY A 68 -2.95 2.37 8.04
CA GLY A 68 -3.88 3.45 8.41
C GLY A 68 -3.24 4.59 9.22
N GLY A 69 -2.06 4.36 9.79
CA GLY A 69 -1.28 5.40 10.48
C GLY A 69 -0.34 6.19 9.57
N LEU A 70 -0.12 5.74 8.33
CA LEU A 70 0.79 6.38 7.39
C LEU A 70 0.11 7.56 6.68
N GLN A 71 0.66 8.76 6.86
CA GLN A 71 0.21 9.98 6.19
C GLN A 71 1.18 10.31 5.06
N LEU A 72 0.69 10.18 3.82
CA LEU A 72 1.44 10.51 2.61
C LEU A 72 1.22 11.98 2.25
N THR A 73 2.26 12.64 1.71
CA THR A 73 2.13 14.02 1.24
C THR A 73 1.35 14.09 -0.09
N ASP A 74 0.86 15.27 -0.45
CA ASP A 74 0.20 15.49 -1.73
C ASP A 74 1.14 15.17 -2.92
N GLU A 75 2.44 15.46 -2.80
CA GLU A 75 3.41 15.10 -3.84
C GLU A 75 3.58 13.59 -3.95
N GLU A 76 3.63 12.87 -2.84
CA GLU A 76 3.74 11.41 -2.81
C GLU A 76 2.50 10.75 -3.39
N LEU A 77 1.31 11.21 -3.03
CA LEU A 77 0.05 10.75 -3.60
C LEU A 77 0.02 10.96 -5.12
N ALA A 78 0.47 12.12 -5.60
CA ALA A 78 0.57 12.40 -7.04
C ALA A 78 1.58 11.47 -7.75
N ARG A 79 2.71 11.16 -7.11
CA ARG A 79 3.70 10.20 -7.65
C ARG A 79 3.13 8.78 -7.72
N LEU A 80 2.37 8.36 -6.73
CA LEU A 80 1.75 7.04 -6.68
C LEU A 80 0.58 6.91 -7.67
N ASP A 81 -0.16 7.99 -7.92
CA ASP A 81 -1.22 8.03 -8.95
C ASP A 81 -0.67 7.87 -10.38
N ALA A 82 0.59 8.22 -10.62
CA ALA A 82 1.26 8.14 -11.93
C ALA A 82 2.06 6.84 -12.15
N ALA A 83 2.11 5.96 -11.15
CA ALA A 83 2.86 4.70 -11.14
C ALA A 83 2.04 3.53 -11.69
#